data_AF-A0A643CXP4-F1
#
_entry.id   AF-A0A643CXP4-F1
#
_cell.length_a   1.000
_cell.length_b   1.000
_cell.length_c   1.000
_cell.angle_alpha   90.00
_cell.angle_beta   90.00
_cell.angle_gamma   90.00
#
_symmetry.space_group_name_H-M   'P 1'
#
loop_
_entity.id
_entity.type
_entity.pdbx_description
1 polymer ?
#
loop_
_entity_poly.entity_id
_entity_poly.type
_entity_poly.pdbx_seq_one_letter_code
_entity_poly.pdbx_strand_id
1 'polypeptide(L)'
;MFGIFIINHPNLKRILMPDDWFGHPLLKTYPLKGDEFARWYEIDKIFGKEYREVVGEEQRDSGFADDKDTLNFARLYHEVPKGGQKKEISFKQEYQEDEGVAFVKKVKRDEAKILEKRR
;
A
#
# COMPACT_ATOMS: atom_id res chain seq x y z
N MET A 1 2.87 -11.84 -14.63
CA MET A 1 2.96 -10.98 -13.42
C MET A 1 1.63 -10.34 -13.02
N PHE A 2 0.87 -9.74 -13.94
CA PHE A 2 -0.39 -9.04 -13.64
C PHE A 2 -1.67 -9.75 -14.10
N GLY A 3 -1.56 -10.86 -14.84
CA GLY A 3 -2.73 -11.58 -15.37
C GLY A 3 -3.43 -10.90 -16.53
N ILE A 4 -2.75 -9.96 -17.20
CA ILE A 4 -3.26 -9.27 -18.38
C ILE A 4 -2.92 -10.10 -19.62
N PHE A 5 -3.93 -10.43 -20.41
CA PHE A 5 -3.77 -11.11 -21.70
C PHE A 5 -3.56 -10.09 -22.82
N ILE A 6 -2.48 -10.25 -23.59
CA ILE A 6 -2.15 -9.38 -24.72
C ILE A 6 -2.61 -10.06 -26.00
N ILE A 7 -3.54 -9.44 -26.71
CA ILE A 7 -4.09 -9.95 -27.99
C ILE A 7 -2.99 -9.86 -29.07
N ASN A 8 -2.91 -10.86 -29.95
CA ASN A 8 -1.93 -10.96 -31.05
C ASN A 8 -0.45 -11.01 -30.63
N HIS A 9 -0.14 -11.36 -29.37
CA HIS A 9 1.24 -11.62 -28.97
C HIS A 9 1.69 -13.00 -29.49
N PRO A 10 2.80 -13.10 -30.26
CA PRO A 10 3.19 -14.34 -30.94
C PRO A 10 3.62 -15.46 -30.00
N ASN A 11 4.09 -15.15 -28.80
CA ASN A 11 4.50 -16.13 -27.81
C ASN A 11 4.24 -15.61 -26.38
N LEU A 12 2.97 -15.62 -25.97
CA LEU A 12 2.58 -15.13 -24.65
C LEU A 12 2.94 -16.16 -23.56
N LYS A 13 4.21 -16.17 -23.14
CA LYS A 13 4.72 -17.02 -22.05
C LYS A 13 5.26 -16.18 -20.89
N ARG A 14 5.44 -16.81 -19.72
CA ARG A 14 6.12 -16.18 -18.58
C ARG A 14 7.60 -15.96 -18.93
N ILE A 15 8.13 -14.81 -18.53
CA ILE A 15 9.55 -14.46 -18.75
C ILE A 15 10.33 -14.57 -17.43
N LEU A 16 9.77 -14.03 -16.34
CA LEU A 16 10.44 -13.95 -15.05
C LEU A 16 10.12 -15.12 -14.12
N MET A 17 8.85 -15.52 -14.07
CA MET A 17 8.40 -16.58 -13.17
C MET A 17 8.47 -17.94 -13.87
N PRO A 18 8.74 -19.02 -13.12
CA PRO A 18 8.65 -20.39 -13.62
C PRO A 18 7.30 -20.70 -14.27
N ASP A 19 7.31 -21.63 -15.23
CA ASP A 19 6.11 -22.03 -15.98
C ASP A 19 5.07 -22.76 -15.10
N ASP A 20 5.52 -23.46 -14.06
CA ASP A 20 4.70 -24.14 -13.05
C ASP A 20 4.20 -23.22 -11.93
N TRP A 21 4.53 -21.93 -11.98
CA TRP A 21 4.06 -20.97 -10.97
C TRP A 21 2.57 -20.63 -11.11
N PHE A 22 1.80 -20.84 -10.04
CA PHE A 22 0.38 -20.50 -10.03
C PHE A 22 0.13 -19.02 -9.69
N GLY A 23 -0.73 -18.37 -10.46
CA GLY A 23 -1.16 -16.99 -10.21
C GLY A 23 -0.18 -15.90 -10.69
N HIS A 24 -0.42 -14.68 -10.20
CA HIS A 24 0.16 -13.43 -10.72
C HIS A 24 0.67 -12.56 -9.57
N PRO A 25 1.99 -12.57 -9.28
CA PRO A 25 2.51 -12.02 -8.03
C PRO A 25 2.32 -10.50 -7.81
N LEU A 26 2.07 -9.73 -8.87
CA LEU A 26 1.88 -8.27 -8.76
C LEU A 26 0.40 -7.86 -8.65
N LEU A 27 -0.53 -8.80 -8.50
CA LEU A 27 -1.92 -8.48 -8.17
C LEU A 27 -2.04 -8.00 -6.72
N LYS A 28 -2.94 -7.05 -6.47
CA LYS A 28 -3.22 -6.59 -5.09
C LYS A 28 -3.83 -7.66 -4.19
N THR A 29 -4.53 -8.62 -4.78
CA THR A 29 -5.06 -9.79 -4.08
C THR A 29 -4.01 -10.87 -3.82
N TYR A 30 -2.83 -10.77 -4.43
CA TYR A 30 -1.73 -11.70 -4.19
C TYR A 30 -1.04 -11.36 -2.86
N PRO A 31 -0.74 -12.35 -2.00
CA PRO A 31 -0.16 -12.10 -0.68
C PRO A 31 1.22 -11.43 -0.79
N LEU A 32 1.44 -10.36 -0.03
CA LEU A 32 2.67 -9.56 -0.06
C LEU A 32 3.93 -10.35 0.35
N LYS A 33 3.82 -11.19 1.39
CA LYS A 33 4.90 -12.08 1.83
C LYS A 33 4.97 -13.39 1.01
N GLY A 34 4.13 -13.51 -0.03
CA GLY A 34 3.89 -14.79 -0.72
C GLY A 34 3.05 -15.76 0.11
N ASP A 35 2.67 -16.87 -0.51
CA ASP A 35 2.15 -18.05 0.20
C ASP A 35 3.32 -18.93 0.70
N GLU A 36 3.08 -19.90 1.59
CA GLU A 36 4.13 -20.82 2.06
C GLU A 36 4.84 -21.53 0.90
N PHE A 37 4.08 -21.86 -0.15
CA PHE A 37 4.62 -22.41 -1.39
C PHE A 37 5.64 -21.49 -2.05
N ALA A 38 5.34 -20.19 -2.14
CA ALA A 38 6.20 -19.20 -2.77
C ALA A 38 7.51 -19.00 -2.00
N ARG A 39 7.44 -19.03 -0.66
CA ARG A 39 8.61 -18.86 0.22
C ARG A 39 9.64 -19.97 0.05
N TRP A 40 9.18 -21.20 -0.14
CA TRP A 40 10.06 -22.37 -0.22
C TRP A 40 10.26 -22.88 -1.64
N TYR A 41 9.67 -22.24 -2.64
CA TYR A 41 9.62 -22.75 -4.01
C TYR A 41 11.01 -23.07 -4.57
N GLU A 42 11.96 -22.15 -4.46
CA GLU A 42 13.31 -22.33 -5.00
C GLU A 42 14.07 -23.44 -4.27
N ILE A 43 13.94 -23.50 -2.94
CA ILE A 43 14.61 -24.48 -2.09
C ILE A 43 14.06 -25.88 -2.39
N ASP A 44 12.74 -26.02 -2.42
CA ASP A 44 12.07 -27.29 -2.73
C ASP A 44 12.39 -27.79 -4.14
N LYS A 45 12.49 -26.88 -5.11
CA LYS A 45 12.73 -27.23 -6.52
C LYS A 45 14.18 -27.64 -6.78
N ILE A 46 15.14 -26.99 -6.13
CA ILE A 46 16.57 -27.20 -6.38
C ILE A 46 17.17 -28.25 -5.45
N PHE A 47 16.85 -28.17 -4.15
CA PHE A 47 17.50 -28.96 -3.10
C PHE A 47 16.57 -29.96 -2.40
N GLY A 48 15.26 -29.75 -2.50
CA GLY A 48 14.25 -30.57 -1.83
C GLY A 48 13.91 -30.07 -0.42
N LYS A 49 12.80 -30.59 0.13
CA LYS A 49 12.19 -30.09 1.39
C LYS A 49 13.09 -30.22 2.61
N GLU A 50 14.03 -31.16 2.60
CA GLU A 50 14.95 -31.40 3.73
C GLU A 50 15.91 -30.23 3.96
N TYR A 51 16.20 -29.44 2.93
CA TYR A 51 17.10 -28.29 3.02
C TYR A 51 16.47 -27.04 3.64
N ARG A 52 15.17 -27.05 3.94
CA ARG A 52 14.49 -25.91 4.55
C ARG A 52 15.07 -25.57 5.94
N GLU A 53 15.42 -26.58 6.72
CA GLU A 53 15.98 -26.40 8.07
C GLU A 53 17.39 -25.80 8.05
N VAL A 54 18.17 -26.11 7.01
CA VAL A 54 19.54 -25.63 6.85
C VAL A 54 19.58 -24.15 6.42
N VAL A 55 18.68 -23.75 5.51
CA VAL A 55 18.61 -22.37 5.02
C VAL A 55 17.94 -21.45 6.05
N GLY A 56 16.95 -21.96 6.79
CA GLY A 56 16.17 -21.17 7.73
C GLY A 56 15.12 -20.28 7.05
N GLU A 57 14.34 -19.55 7.85
CA GLU A 57 13.28 -18.69 7.32
C GLU A 57 13.87 -17.44 6.63
N GLU A 58 13.44 -17.20 5.40
CA GLU A 58 13.77 -15.98 4.68
C GLU A 58 13.22 -14.74 5.41
N GLN A 59 14.07 -13.74 5.62
CA GLN A 59 13.69 -12.48 6.27
C GLN A 59 12.78 -11.66 5.34
N ARG A 60 11.46 -11.93 5.40
CA ARG A 60 10.42 -11.20 4.67
C ARG A 60 9.79 -10.07 5.49
N ASP A 61 10.60 -9.40 6.30
CA ASP A 61 10.04 -8.37 7.18
C ASP A 61 9.56 -7.18 6.35
N SER A 62 8.26 -6.86 6.50
CA SER A 62 7.64 -5.75 5.77
C SER A 62 8.27 -4.48 6.32
N GLY A 63 9.09 -3.82 5.51
CA GLY A 63 10.03 -2.78 5.94
C GLY A 63 9.53 -1.84 7.04
N PHE A 64 10.48 -1.46 7.91
CA PHE A 64 10.33 -0.50 8.99
C PHE A 64 9.47 0.71 8.57
N ALA A 65 8.28 0.83 9.15
CA ALA A 65 7.44 2.00 9.01
C ALA A 65 7.80 2.99 10.13
N ASP A 66 8.36 4.13 9.76
CA ASP A 66 8.60 5.23 10.70
C ASP A 66 7.44 6.22 10.62
N ASP A 67 6.75 6.44 11.73
CA ASP A 67 5.68 7.45 11.81
C ASP A 67 6.20 8.86 11.47
N LYS A 68 7.49 9.12 11.69
CA LYS A 68 8.12 10.42 11.40
C LYS A 68 8.53 10.58 9.94
N ASP A 69 8.40 9.53 9.13
CA ASP A 69 8.79 9.56 7.72
C ASP A 69 7.83 10.42 6.90
N THR A 70 8.32 11.60 6.51
CA THR A 70 7.65 12.58 5.64
C THR A 70 8.00 12.41 4.16
N LEU A 71 8.84 11.43 3.83
CA LEU A 71 9.24 11.11 2.45
C LEU A 71 8.33 10.05 1.83
N ASN A 72 8.00 8.99 2.58
CA ASN A 72 7.18 7.89 2.08
C ASN A 72 5.72 7.96 2.52
N PHE A 73 5.41 8.67 3.61
CA PHE A 73 4.06 8.78 4.15
C PHE A 73 3.60 10.23 4.29
N ALA A 74 2.37 10.49 3.84
CA ALA A 74 1.68 11.75 4.10
C ALA A 74 0.81 11.61 5.35
N ARG A 75 0.96 12.54 6.30
CA ARG A 75 0.10 12.59 7.49
C ARG A 75 -1.20 13.31 7.16
N LEU A 76 -2.31 12.66 7.44
CA LEU A 76 -3.63 13.27 7.28
C LEU A 76 -3.72 14.56 8.10
N TYR A 77 -4.19 15.64 7.48
CA TYR A 77 -4.26 17.01 8.04
C TYR A 77 -2.92 17.67 8.38
N HIS A 78 -1.77 17.02 8.15
CA HIS A 78 -0.43 17.58 8.40
C HIS A 78 0.46 17.41 7.16
N GLU A 79 -0.15 17.56 5.99
CA GLU A 79 0.52 17.36 4.72
C GLU A 79 1.64 18.39 4.53
N VAL A 80 2.79 17.89 4.08
CA VAL A 80 3.98 18.70 3.74
C VAL A 80 4.50 18.23 2.38
N PRO A 81 5.16 19.13 1.62
CA PRO A 81 5.84 18.71 0.40
C PRO A 81 6.91 17.66 0.74
N LYS A 82 7.26 16.83 -0.25
CA LYS A 82 8.22 15.73 -0.07
C LYS A 82 9.53 16.24 0.54
N GLY A 83 9.89 15.72 1.73
CA GLY A 83 11.08 16.13 2.48
C GLY A 83 10.94 17.42 3.30
N GLY A 84 9.73 17.96 3.40
CA GLY A 84 9.42 19.10 4.27
C GLY A 84 9.39 18.72 5.75
N GLN A 85 9.58 19.71 6.63
CA GLN A 85 9.46 19.49 8.07
C GLN A 85 8.00 19.21 8.45
N LYS A 86 7.81 18.31 9.42
CA LYS A 86 6.49 18.00 9.96
C LYS A 86 5.79 19.29 10.45
N LYS A 87 4.59 19.58 9.94
CA LYS A 87 3.71 20.58 10.52
C LYS A 87 3.02 19.99 11.75
N GLU A 88 3.04 20.70 12.87
CA GLU A 88 2.29 20.33 14.08
C GLU A 88 0.85 20.85 14.07
N ILE A 89 0.60 21.89 13.27
CA ILE A 89 -0.72 22.52 13.14
C ILE A 89 -1.53 21.73 12.13
N SER A 90 -2.72 21.26 12.52
CA SER A 90 -3.62 20.54 11.64
C SER A 90 -4.23 21.50 10.62
N PHE A 91 -3.97 21.30 9.34
CA PHE A 91 -4.68 21.96 8.25
C PHE A 91 -5.97 21.18 7.99
N LYS A 92 -7.09 21.67 8.51
CA LYS A 92 -8.41 21.15 8.15
C LYS A 92 -8.82 21.80 6.85
N GLN A 93 -9.00 20.99 5.81
CA GLN A 93 -9.45 21.48 4.52
C GLN A 93 -10.88 22.03 4.65
N GLU A 94 -11.04 23.34 4.47
CA GLU A 94 -12.35 23.98 4.41
C GLU A 94 -12.84 23.96 2.95
N TYR A 95 -14.12 23.66 2.73
CA TYR A 95 -14.71 23.63 1.38
C TYR A 95 -15.32 24.95 0.94
N GLN A 96 -15.32 25.95 1.83
CA GLN A 96 -15.91 27.25 1.56
C GLN A 96 -14.79 28.28 1.44
N GLU A 97 -14.75 28.99 0.32
CA GLU A 97 -13.78 30.05 0.07
C GLU A 97 -13.91 31.18 1.10
N ASP A 98 -12.81 31.90 1.33
CA ASP A 98 -12.74 32.99 2.31
C ASP A 98 -13.75 34.11 2.04
N GLU A 99 -14.08 34.37 0.77
CA GLU A 99 -15.11 35.36 0.39
C GLU A 99 -16.54 34.83 0.61
N GLY A 100 -16.73 33.51 0.59
CA GLY A 100 -18.02 32.86 0.80
C GLY A 100 -19.05 33.15 -0.30
N VAL A 101 -20.25 32.58 -0.15
CA VAL A 101 -21.38 32.83 -1.05
C VAL A 101 -22.42 33.65 -0.28
N ALA A 102 -22.96 34.69 -0.89
CA ALA A 102 -24.03 35.48 -0.28
C ALA A 102 -25.19 34.55 0.13
N PHE A 103 -25.74 34.78 1.34
CA PHE A 103 -26.86 34.02 1.93
C PHE A 103 -26.56 32.59 2.44
N VAL A 104 -25.32 32.10 2.35
CA VAL A 104 -24.93 30.81 2.96
C VAL A 104 -24.11 31.06 4.23
N LYS A 105 -24.57 30.51 5.36
CA LYS A 105 -23.82 30.59 6.62
C LYS A 105 -22.52 29.81 6.49
N LYS A 106 -21.40 30.46 6.82
CA LYS A 106 -20.09 29.79 6.90
C LYS A 106 -20.12 28.76 8.02
N VAL A 107 -19.86 27.50 7.70
CA VAL A 107 -19.72 26.43 8.68
C VAL A 107 -18.26 26.01 8.68
N LYS A 108 -17.51 26.51 9.67
CA LYS A 108 -16.16 26.04 9.91
C LYS A 108 -16.20 24.66 10.55
N ARG A 109 -15.34 23.75 10.07
CA ARG A 109 -15.23 22.40 10.63
C ARG A 109 -14.79 22.40 12.09
N ASP A 110 -14.12 23.45 12.54
CA ASP A 110 -13.72 23.63 13.95
C ASP A 110 -14.90 23.95 14.89
N GLU A 111 -15.96 24.53 14.37
CA GLU A 111 -17.14 24.95 15.16
C GLU A 111 -18.27 23.91 15.13
N ALA A 112 -18.15 22.89 14.29
CA ALA A 112 -19.15 21.85 14.11
C ALA A 112 -19.10 20.85 15.28
N LYS A 113 -20.13 20.87 16.14
CA LYS A 113 -20.32 19.88 17.19
C LYS A 113 -20.85 18.57 16.59
N ILE A 114 -20.05 17.50 16.62
CA ILE A 114 -20.50 16.15 16.23
C ILE A 114 -21.43 15.64 17.34
N LEU A 115 -22.70 15.42 17.01
CA LEU A 115 -23.68 14.86 17.93
C LEU A 115 -23.54 13.34 17.94
N GLU A 116 -23.12 12.75 19.06
CA GLU A 116 -22.97 11.29 19.20
C GLU A 116 -24.30 10.53 19.31
N LYS A 117 -25.40 11.23 19.62
CA LYS A 117 -26.73 10.64 19.71
C LYS A 117 -27.71 11.40 18.82
N ARG A 118 -28.44 10.64 18.00
CA ARG A 118 -29.63 11.13 17.30
C ARG A 118 -30.68 11.49 18.34
N ARG A 119 -31.21 12.70 18.23
CA ARG A 119 -32.36 13.16 19.03
C ARG A 119 -33.64 12.54 18.52
#